data_AF-A0A3R5X0H7-F1
#
_entry.id   AF-A0A3R5X0H7-F1
#
_cell.length_a   1.000
_cell.length_b   1.000
_cell.length_c   1.000
_cell.angle_alpha   90.00
_cell.angle_beta   90.00
_cell.angle_gamma   90.00
#
_symmetry.space_group_name_H-M   'P 1'
#
loop_
_entity.id
_entity.type
_entity.pdbx_description
1 polymer ?
#
loop_
_entity_poly.entity_id
_entity_poly.type
_entity_poly.pdbx_seq_one_letter_code
_entity_poly.pdbx_strand_id
1 'polypeptide(L)' 'MKNLYEFLMELYDSYKDKEKLSLDKFIDNFLEESLGLGAIHEAFCGDKFLTNFSINYEINHENREIKLFFDRI' A
#
# COMPACT_ATOMS: atom_id res chain seq x y z
N MET A 1 -2.49 -17.14 -4.17
CA MET A 1 -3.06 -15.80 -3.89
C MET A 1 -1.87 -14.93 -3.58
N LYS A 2 -1.61 -13.86 -4.35
CA LYS A 2 -0.42 -13.00 -4.15
C LYS A 2 -0.67 -12.06 -2.98
N ASN A 3 0.36 -11.78 -2.17
CA ASN A 3 0.25 -10.75 -1.12
C ASN A 3 0.48 -9.34 -1.71
N LEU A 4 0.22 -8.29 -0.91
CA LEU A 4 0.35 -6.90 -1.37
C LEU A 4 1.78 -6.57 -1.84
N TYR A 5 2.80 -7.06 -1.13
CA TYR A 5 4.20 -6.84 -1.52
C TYR A 5 4.49 -7.46 -2.89
N GLU A 6 4.11 -8.71 -3.11
CA GLU A 6 4.33 -9.41 -4.38
C GLU A 6 3.62 -8.72 -5.54
N PHE A 7 2.39 -8.26 -5.31
CA PHE A 7 1.64 -7.48 -6.29
C PHE A 7 2.36 -6.17 -6.65
N LEU A 8 2.81 -5.41 -5.65
CA LEU A 8 3.50 -4.13 -5.88
C LEU A 8 4.87 -4.31 -6.53
N MET A 9 5.60 -5.37 -6.18
CA MET A 9 6.89 -5.69 -6.78
C MET A 9 6.75 -6.03 -8.28
N GLU A 10 5.75 -6.84 -8.66
CA GLU A 10 5.46 -7.13 -10.07
C GLU A 10 5.02 -5.89 -10.85
N LEU A 11 4.18 -5.06 -10.22
CA LEU A 11 3.75 -3.81 -10.80
C LEU A 11 4.94 -2.87 -11.02
N TYR A 12 5.82 -2.71 -10.02
CA TYR A 12 7.06 -1.95 -10.12
C TYR A 12 7.97 -2.47 -11.24
N ASP A 13 8.17 -3.79 -11.33
CA ASP A 13 8.97 -4.40 -12.40
C ASP A 13 8.37 -4.16 -13.81
N SER A 14 7.04 -3.98 -13.92
CA SER A 14 6.40 -3.61 -15.18
C SER A 14 6.62 -2.16 -15.61
N TYR A 15 7.03 -1.28 -14.69
CA TYR A 15 7.28 0.16 -14.92
C TYR A 15 8.77 0.51 -15.11
N LYS A 16 9.66 -0.49 -15.15
CA LYS A 16 11.12 -0.33 -14.98
C LYS A 16 11.85 0.56 -15.99
N ASP A 17 11.20 1.03 -17.05
CA ASP A 17 11.83 1.80 -18.12
C ASP A 17 11.65 3.33 -18.05
N LYS A 18 11.02 3.92 -17.00
CA LYS A 18 10.71 5.37 -17.05
C LYS A 18 11.23 6.25 -15.93
N GLU A 19 11.53 5.76 -14.73
CA GLU A 19 12.05 6.63 -13.66
C GLU A 19 13.03 5.91 -12.75
N LYS A 20 14.06 6.62 -12.26
CA LYS A 20 15.01 6.17 -11.23
C LYS A 20 14.34 6.09 -9.84
N LEU A 21 13.14 5.52 -9.78
CA LEU A 21 12.36 5.39 -8.56
C LEU A 21 12.78 4.10 -7.85
N SER A 22 13.11 4.17 -6.56
CA SER A 22 13.33 2.95 -5.76
C SER A 22 12.01 2.22 -5.52
N LEU A 23 12.08 0.90 -5.23
CA LEU A 23 10.92 0.12 -4.86
C LEU A 23 10.21 0.72 -3.63
N ASP A 24 10.96 1.15 -2.62
CA ASP A 24 10.40 1.75 -1.41
C ASP A 24 9.58 2.98 -1.75
N LYS A 25 10.14 3.91 -2.53
CA LYS A 25 9.44 5.12 -2.92
C LYS A 25 8.24 4.84 -3.83
N PHE A 26 8.30 3.78 -4.63
CA PHE A 26 7.14 3.31 -5.39
C PHE A 26 6.04 2.79 -4.48
N ILE A 27 6.36 1.96 -3.48
CA ILE A 27 5.41 1.45 -2.51
C ILE A 27 4.83 2.62 -1.70
N ASP A 28 5.67 3.53 -1.21
CA ASP A 28 5.22 4.71 -0.47
C ASP A 28 4.26 5.55 -1.30
N ASN A 29 4.64 5.90 -2.54
CA ASN A 29 3.76 6.64 -3.44
C ASN A 29 2.47 5.87 -3.75
N PHE A 30 2.51 4.55 -3.90
CA PHE A 30 1.30 3.76 -4.12
C PHE A 30 0.38 3.79 -2.88
N LEU A 31 0.95 3.60 -1.69
CA LEU A 31 0.23 3.60 -0.42
C LEU A 31 -0.19 5.01 0.03
N GLU A 32 0.37 6.07 -0.55
CA GLU A 32 -0.04 7.47 -0.30
C GLU A 32 -1.01 8.00 -1.38
N GLU A 33 -0.71 7.78 -2.67
CA GLU A 33 -1.47 8.30 -3.81
C GLU A 33 -2.61 7.37 -4.26
N SER A 34 -2.34 6.06 -4.41
CA SER A 34 -3.37 5.09 -4.82
C SER A 34 -4.25 4.68 -3.63
N LEU A 35 -3.67 4.74 -2.44
CA LEU A 35 -4.36 4.66 -1.16
C LEU A 35 -4.34 6.02 -0.46
N GLY A 36 -4.87 7.06 -1.11
CA GLY A 36 -5.69 7.96 -0.31
C GLY A 36 -6.61 7.05 0.49
N LEU A 37 -6.37 6.91 1.80
CA LEU A 37 -6.82 5.80 2.64
C LEU A 37 -8.34 5.55 2.57
N GLY A 38 -9.09 6.47 1.96
CA GLY A 38 -10.46 6.36 1.47
C GLY A 38 -10.76 5.28 0.42
N ALA A 39 -9.86 4.95 -0.54
CA ALA A 39 -10.20 3.98 -1.60
C ALA A 39 -10.13 2.51 -1.10
N ILE A 40 -9.18 2.17 -0.24
CA ILE A 40 -9.17 0.87 0.46
C ILE A 40 -10.31 0.78 1.49
N HIS A 41 -10.70 1.92 2.07
CA HIS A 41 -11.85 2.03 2.97
C HIS A 41 -13.15 1.57 2.30
N GLU A 42 -13.42 2.02 1.07
CA GLU A 42 -14.60 1.58 0.31
C GLU A 42 -14.54 0.08 -0.02
N ALA A 43 -13.36 -0.42 -0.42
CA ALA A 43 -13.19 -1.79 -0.88
C ALA A 43 -13.26 -2.85 0.24
N PHE A 44 -12.75 -2.54 1.44
CA PHE A 44 -12.67 -3.51 2.54
C PHE A 44 -13.78 -3.39 3.59
N CYS A 45 -14.39 -2.21 3.76
CA CYS A 45 -15.34 -1.96 4.86
C CYS A 45 -16.76 -1.56 4.43
N GLY A 46 -17.02 -1.35 3.14
CA GLY A 46 -18.33 -0.90 2.65
C GLY A 46 -18.77 0.43 3.29
N ASP A 47 -20.07 0.58 3.57
CA ASP A 47 -20.68 1.83 4.11
C ASP A 47 -20.20 2.26 5.51
N LYS A 48 -19.36 1.47 6.19
CA LYS A 48 -18.82 1.84 7.50
C LYS A 48 -17.59 2.70 7.32
N PHE A 49 -17.82 4.01 7.27
CA PHE A 49 -16.73 4.96 7.13
C PHE A 49 -15.67 4.80 8.24
N LEU A 50 -14.44 4.43 7.87
CA LEU A 50 -13.25 4.44 8.74
C LEU A 50 -12.69 5.87 8.89
N THR A 51 -13.53 6.89 9.06
CA THR A 51 -13.08 8.29 9.26
C THR A 51 -12.25 8.48 10.54
N ASN A 52 -12.26 7.48 11.41
CA ASN A 52 -11.62 7.54 12.73
C ASN A 52 -10.40 6.64 12.78
N PHE A 53 -9.71 6.37 11.67
CA PHE A 53 -8.48 5.60 11.70
C PHE A 53 -7.36 6.27 10.91
N SER A 54 -6.19 6.40 11.54
CA SER A 54 -4.93 6.62 10.84
C SER A 54 -4.37 5.28 10.41
N ILE A 55 -3.91 5.19 9.17
CA ILE A 55 -3.31 3.96 8.65
C ILE A 55 -1.81 4.19 8.54
N ASN A 56 -1.04 3.36 9.24
CA ASN A 56 0.40 3.29 9.19
C ASN A 56 0.81 1.97 8.53
N TYR A 57 2.04 1.87 8.03
CA TYR A 57 2.53 0.60 7.47
C TYR A 57 4.00 0.36 7.76
N GLU A 58 4.39 -0.91 7.71
CA GLU A 58 5.77 -1.37 7.80
C GLU A 58 6.06 -2.32 6.64
N ILE A 59 7.20 -2.12 5.97
CA ILE A 59 7.66 -2.93 4.85
C ILE A 59 8.82 -3.82 5.30
N ASN A 60 8.72 -5.12 5.09
CA ASN A 60 9.79 -6.08 5.31
C ASN A 60 10.15 -6.76 3.98
N HIS A 61 11.27 -6.36 3.37
CA HIS A 61 11.73 -6.89 2.09
C HIS A 61 12.26 -8.33 2.18
N GLU A 62 12.84 -8.74 3.31
CA GLU A 62 13.36 -10.10 3.51
C GLU A 62 12.22 -11.13 3.53
N ASN A 63 11.14 -10.79 4.24
CA ASN A 63 9.93 -11.62 4.34
C ASN A 63 8.91 -11.32 3.25
N ARG A 64 9.16 -10.31 2.40
CA ARG A 64 8.27 -9.87 1.31
C ARG A 64 6.87 -9.59 1.85
N GLU A 65 6.80 -8.77 2.90
CA GLU A 65 5.59 -8.48 3.66
C GLU A 65 5.37 -6.96 3.78
N ILE A 66 4.10 -6.53 3.70
CA ILE A 66 3.67 -5.18 4.09
C ILE A 66 2.61 -5.36 5.16
N LYS A 67 2.86 -4.81 6.35
CA LYS A 67 1.91 -4.81 7.47
C LYS A 67 1.20 -3.46 7.51
N LEU A 68 -0.13 -3.51 7.55
CA LEU A 68 -0.96 -2.32 7.70
C LEU A 68 -1.48 -2.24 9.14
N PHE A 69 -1.28 -1.09 9.77
CA PHE A 69 -1.74 -0.79 11.12
C PHE A 69 -2.85 0.25 11.03
N PHE A 70 -3.95 0.01 11.74
CA PHE A 70 -5.12 0.87 11.75
C PHE A 70 -5.30 1.38 13.18
N ASP A 71 -4.82 2.58 13.44
CA ASP A 71 -4.92 3.22 14.76
C ASP A 71 -6.15 4.11 14.79
N ARG A 72 -6.96 4.03 15.86
CA ARG A 72 -8.11 4.93 15.98
C ARG A 72 -7.64 6.37 16.21
N ILE A 73 -8.23 7.32 15.48
CA ILE A 73 -8.11 8.77 15.71
C ILE A 73 -9.02 9.17 16.88
#